data_AF-A0A4R8TED3-F1
#
_entry.id   AF-A0A4R8TED3-F1
#
_cell.length_a   1.000
_cell.length_b   1.000
_cell.length_c   1.000
_cell.angle_alpha   90.00
_cell.angle_beta   90.00
_cell.angle_gamma   90.00
#
_symmetry.space_group_name_H-M   'P 1'
#
loop_
_entity.id
_entity.type
_entity.pdbx_description
1 polymer ?
#
loop_
_entity_poly.entity_id
_entity_poly.type
_entity_poly.pdbx_seq_one_letter_code
_entity_poly.pdbx_strand_id
1 'polypeptide(L)'
;MQDSLLKKLHQQTHSSLKASQGRLSVFKLGVIILEFIFGGKLDNQPFWKHHLGDDDQPNDMTELFAAYEWKRASETAVGPLLASGIGWCLGCREGRRMNLESSASLQALWENVVIPLELFLKVWSEDPTPTRSPASR
;
A
#
# COMPACT_ATOMS: atom_id res chain seq x y z
N MET A 1 -17.67 31.66 24.28
CA MET A 1 -16.40 30.93 24.47
C MET A 1 -16.56 29.43 24.22
N GLN A 2 -17.61 28.78 24.76
CA GLN A 2 -17.90 27.34 24.53
C GLN A 2 -18.11 26.96 23.05
N ASP A 3 -18.83 27.78 22.26
CA ASP A 3 -19.03 27.49 20.83
C ASP A 3 -17.75 27.50 19.97
N SER A 4 -16.75 28.28 20.38
CA SER A 4 -15.45 28.32 19.70
C SER A 4 -14.66 27.03 19.94
N LEU A 5 -14.76 26.45 21.14
CA LEU A 5 -14.12 25.19 21.49
C LEU A 5 -14.78 24.01 20.77
N LEU A 6 -16.12 23.99 20.69
CA LEU A 6 -16.86 22.97 19.95
C LEU A 6 -16.54 22.98 18.45
N LYS A 7 -16.42 24.16 17.84
CA LYS A 7 -16.01 24.29 16.43
C LYS A 7 -14.58 23.80 16.20
N LYS A 8 -13.64 24.15 17.10
CA LYS A 8 -12.25 23.67 17.02
C LYS A 8 -12.16 22.15 17.16
N LEU A 9 -12.90 21.57 18.10
CA LEU A 9 -12.93 20.12 18.29
C LEU A 9 -13.50 19.40 17.07
N HIS A 10 -14.62 19.88 16.51
CA HIS A 10 -15.19 19.31 15.28
C HIS A 10 -14.21 19.35 14.11
N GLN A 11 -13.55 20.49 13.89
CA GLN A 11 -12.57 20.64 12.81
C GLN A 11 -11.37 19.68 12.99
N GLN A 12 -10.91 19.51 14.23
CA GLN A 12 -9.82 18.61 14.57
C GLN A 12 -10.22 17.14 14.38
N THR A 13 -11.41 16.74 14.80
CA THR A 13 -11.92 15.37 14.61
C THR A 13 -12.09 15.07 13.12
N HIS A 14 -12.68 15.99 12.36
CA HIS A 14 -12.91 15.80 10.92
C HIS A 14 -11.60 15.69 10.13
N SER A 15 -10.61 16.53 10.44
CA SER A 15 -9.27 16.45 9.82
C SER A 15 -8.54 15.16 10.19
N SER A 16 -8.68 14.67 11.44
CA SER A 16 -8.11 13.40 11.89
C SER A 16 -8.72 12.19 11.16
N LEU A 17 -10.05 12.18 11.01
CA LEU A 17 -10.77 11.14 10.26
C LEU A 17 -10.34 11.11 8.80
N LYS A 18 -10.31 12.26 8.14
CA LYS A 18 -9.81 12.37 6.75
C LYS A 18 -8.38 11.87 6.61
N ALA A 19 -7.50 12.26 7.55
CA ALA A 19 -6.13 11.77 7.55
C ALA A 19 -6.05 10.25 7.77
N SER A 20 -6.96 9.65 8.55
CA SER A 20 -7.01 8.20 8.73
C SER A 20 -7.48 7.48 7.47
N GLN A 21 -8.48 8.04 6.78
CA GLN A 21 -8.98 7.48 5.53
C GLN A 21 -7.95 7.59 4.41
N GLY A 22 -7.24 8.73 4.31
CA GLY A 22 -6.13 8.90 3.37
C GLY A 22 -5.02 7.88 3.59
N ARG A 23 -4.65 7.61 4.85
CA ARG A 23 -3.67 6.55 5.19
C ARG A 23 -4.14 5.17 4.73
N LEU A 24 -5.39 4.83 5.02
CA LEU A 24 -5.95 3.53 4.63
C LEU A 24 -6.00 3.37 3.11
N SER A 25 -6.44 4.40 2.38
CA SER A 25 -6.49 4.37 0.92
C SER A 25 -5.10 4.16 0.30
N VAL A 26 -4.07 4.85 0.81
CA VAL A 26 -2.70 4.69 0.31
C VAL A 26 -2.11 3.32 0.69
N PHE A 27 -2.41 2.81 1.89
CA PHE A 27 -2.07 1.44 2.25
C PHE A 27 -2.69 0.43 1.27
N LYS A 28 -3.99 0.55 0.99
CA LYS A 28 -4.70 -0.33 0.03
C LYS A 28 -4.15 -0.21 -1.37
N LEU A 29 -3.69 0.96 -1.80
CA LEU A 29 -2.99 1.13 -3.07
C LEU A 29 -1.72 0.26 -3.13
N GLY A 30 -0.93 0.21 -2.06
CA GLY A 30 0.24 -0.66 -1.98
C GLY A 30 -0.11 -2.15 -2.13
N VAL A 31 -1.19 -2.59 -1.49
CA VAL A 31 -1.73 -3.95 -1.65
C VAL A 31 -2.17 -4.21 -3.09
N ILE A 32 -2.95 -3.31 -3.68
CA ILE A 32 -3.44 -3.43 -5.07
C ILE A 32 -2.28 -3.54 -6.06
N ILE A 33 -1.20 -2.76 -5.87
CA ILE A 33 0.00 -2.85 -6.73
C ILE A 33 0.62 -4.25 -6.66
N LEU A 34 0.76 -4.83 -5.46
CA LEU A 34 1.25 -6.21 -5.29
C LEU A 34 0.34 -7.23 -5.99
N GLU A 35 -0.96 -7.14 -5.75
CA GLU A 35 -1.97 -8.04 -6.33
C GLU A 35 -1.96 -7.98 -7.87
N PHE A 36 -1.78 -6.78 -8.43
CA PHE A 36 -1.75 -6.58 -9.87
C PHE A 36 -0.50 -7.16 -10.53
N ILE A 37 0.67 -6.94 -9.94
CA ILE A 37 1.95 -7.41 -10.49
C ILE A 37 2.05 -8.94 -10.45
N PHE A 38 1.69 -9.53 -9.31
CA PHE A 38 1.90 -10.96 -9.07
C PHE A 38 0.68 -11.82 -9.40
N GLY A 39 -0.47 -11.19 -9.69
CA GLY A 39 -1.67 -11.88 -10.13
C GLY A 39 -2.29 -12.73 -9.04
N GLY A 40 -3.07 -12.11 -8.16
CA GLY A 40 -3.82 -12.80 -7.12
C GLY A 40 -4.13 -11.88 -5.96
N LYS A 41 -5.13 -12.23 -5.15
CA LYS A 41 -5.43 -11.48 -3.93
C LYS A 41 -4.44 -11.78 -2.82
N LEU A 42 -4.23 -10.81 -1.93
CA LEU A 42 -3.36 -10.95 -0.76
C LEU A 42 -3.79 -12.10 0.16
N ASP A 43 -5.10 -12.26 0.38
CA ASP A 43 -5.69 -13.30 1.23
C ASP A 43 -5.52 -14.73 0.69
N ASN A 44 -5.25 -14.86 -0.61
CA ASN A 44 -4.96 -16.14 -1.25
C ASN A 44 -3.46 -16.47 -1.26
N GLN A 45 -2.58 -15.54 -0.85
CA GLN A 45 -1.14 -15.78 -0.83
C GLN A 45 -0.73 -16.61 0.40
N PRO A 46 0.36 -17.37 0.33
CA PRO A 46 0.91 -18.10 1.48
C PRO A 46 1.18 -17.18 2.69
N PHE A 47 1.61 -15.95 2.44
CA PHE A 47 1.92 -14.95 3.46
C PHE A 47 0.72 -14.63 4.37
N TRP A 48 -0.52 -14.73 3.87
CA TRP A 48 -1.71 -14.46 4.67
C TRP A 48 -1.82 -15.40 5.87
N LYS A 49 -1.56 -16.69 5.64
CA LYS A 49 -1.68 -17.74 6.66
C LYS A 49 -0.64 -17.61 7.77
N HIS A 50 0.51 -16.97 7.49
CA HIS A 50 1.56 -16.77 8.48
C HIS A 50 1.18 -15.77 9.58
N HIS A 51 0.16 -14.93 9.33
CA HIS A 51 -0.22 -13.83 10.22
C HIS A 51 -1.66 -13.93 10.74
N LEU A 52 -2.28 -15.11 10.68
CA LEU A 52 -3.56 -15.37 11.33
C LEU A 52 -3.40 -15.35 12.86
N GLY A 53 -4.49 -15.07 13.58
CA GLY A 53 -4.53 -15.24 15.02
C GLY A 53 -4.50 -16.71 15.43
N ASP A 54 -4.41 -16.96 16.74
CA ASP A 54 -4.44 -18.31 17.32
C ASP A 54 -5.75 -19.07 17.02
N ASP A 55 -6.79 -18.37 16.59
CA ASP A 55 -8.10 -18.88 16.18
C ASP A 55 -8.20 -19.18 14.67
N ASP A 56 -7.07 -19.14 13.95
CA ASP A 56 -6.98 -19.22 12.48
C ASP A 56 -7.83 -18.14 11.76
N GLN A 57 -8.17 -17.03 12.43
CA GLN A 57 -8.88 -15.91 11.81
C GLN A 57 -7.95 -14.72 11.57
N PRO A 58 -8.23 -13.91 10.53
CA PRO A 58 -7.50 -12.67 10.32
C PRO A 58 -7.81 -11.66 11.45
N ASN A 59 -6.77 -11.00 11.94
CA ASN A 59 -6.86 -9.91 12.89
C ASN A 59 -6.52 -8.56 12.22
N ASP A 60 -6.56 -7.48 13.00
CA ASP A 60 -6.29 -6.13 12.50
C ASP A 60 -4.92 -6.00 11.82
N MET A 61 -3.93 -6.80 12.21
CA MET A 61 -2.56 -6.71 11.70
C MET A 61 -2.25 -7.70 10.58
N THR A 62 -3.06 -8.75 10.39
CA THR A 62 -2.84 -9.80 9.37
C THR A 62 -2.58 -9.19 7.99
N GLU A 63 -3.44 -8.26 7.56
CA GLU A 63 -3.28 -7.64 6.24
C GLU A 63 -1.97 -6.84 6.12
N LEU A 64 -1.57 -6.12 7.17
CA LEU A 64 -0.34 -5.31 7.14
C LEU A 64 0.89 -6.20 7.02
N PHE A 65 0.98 -7.22 7.88
CA PHE A 65 2.17 -8.08 7.93
C PHE A 65 2.26 -8.99 6.70
N ALA A 66 1.13 -9.52 6.23
CA ALA A 66 1.11 -10.28 4.98
C ALA A 66 1.56 -9.44 3.78
N ALA A 67 1.12 -8.18 3.69
CA ALA A 67 1.54 -7.27 2.63
C ALA A 67 3.05 -6.93 2.70
N TYR A 68 3.58 -6.71 3.91
CA TYR A 68 5.01 -6.47 4.10
C TYR A 68 5.86 -7.70 3.77
N GLU A 69 5.44 -8.88 4.19
CA GLU A 69 6.14 -10.12 3.86
C GLU A 69 6.12 -10.38 2.36
N TRP A 70 4.97 -10.21 1.69
CA TRP A 70 4.88 -10.32 0.24
C TRP A 70 5.80 -9.32 -0.45
N LYS A 71 5.77 -8.05 -0.05
CA LYS A 71 6.67 -7.01 -0.58
C LYS A 71 8.13 -7.44 -0.46
N ARG A 72 8.55 -7.94 0.71
CA ARG A 72 9.94 -8.39 0.94
C ARG A 72 10.32 -9.58 0.06
N ALA A 73 9.43 -10.54 -0.11
CA ALA A 73 9.65 -11.70 -0.99
C ALA A 73 9.73 -11.29 -2.47
N SER A 74 9.06 -10.20 -2.84
CA SER A 74 8.92 -9.72 -4.21
C SER A 74 9.97 -8.71 -4.66
N GLU A 75 10.85 -8.20 -3.77
CA GLU A 75 11.77 -7.09 -4.07
C GLU A 75 12.68 -7.36 -5.27
N THR A 76 13.18 -8.59 -5.41
CA THR A 76 14.06 -8.99 -6.51
C THR A 76 13.33 -9.04 -7.86
N ALA A 77 12.02 -9.32 -7.86
CA ALA A 77 11.21 -9.43 -9.06
C ALA A 77 10.77 -8.06 -9.61
N VAL A 78 10.49 -7.09 -8.72
CA VAL A 78 10.04 -5.73 -9.14
C VAL A 78 11.15 -4.69 -9.15
N GLY A 79 12.31 -5.04 -8.61
CA GLY A 79 13.43 -4.12 -8.45
C GLY A 79 13.26 -3.12 -7.31
N PRO A 80 14.36 -2.46 -6.90
CA PRO A 80 14.39 -1.62 -5.69
C PRO A 80 13.49 -0.39 -5.77
N LEU A 81 13.31 0.17 -6.97
CA LEU A 81 12.52 1.39 -7.18
C LEU A 81 11.03 1.17 -6.86
N LEU A 82 10.43 0.16 -7.49
CA LEU A 82 9.01 -0.15 -7.24
C LEU A 82 8.81 -0.75 -5.85
N ALA A 83 9.73 -1.60 -5.39
CA ALA A 83 9.70 -2.10 -4.02
C ALA A 83 9.68 -0.96 -2.98
N SER A 84 10.46 0.10 -3.20
CA SER A 84 10.46 1.30 -2.35
C SER A 84 9.10 1.99 -2.37
N GLY A 85 8.49 2.18 -3.54
CA GLY A 85 7.17 2.81 -3.66
C GLY A 85 6.05 2.00 -3.01
N ILE A 86 6.05 0.67 -3.18
CA ILE A 86 5.11 -0.21 -2.47
C ILE A 86 5.34 -0.09 -0.95
N GLY A 87 6.59 -0.16 -0.49
CA GLY A 87 6.91 0.01 0.93
C GLY A 87 6.46 1.35 1.50
N TRP A 88 6.59 2.42 0.71
CA TRP A 88 6.11 3.76 1.08
C TRP A 88 4.59 3.77 1.28
N CYS A 89 3.83 3.09 0.42
CA CYS A 89 2.39 2.92 0.57
C CYS A 89 2.03 2.15 1.85
N LEU A 90 2.68 1.02 2.08
CA LEU A 90 2.38 0.15 3.24
C LEU A 90 2.66 0.85 4.57
N GLY A 91 3.74 1.63 4.65
CA GLY A 91 4.10 2.43 5.83
C GLY A 91 3.10 3.55 6.17
N CYS A 92 2.15 3.89 5.30
CA CYS A 92 1.09 4.84 5.64
C CYS A 92 0.17 4.33 6.74
N ARG A 93 0.08 3.01 6.95
CA ARG A 93 -0.69 2.42 8.05
C ARG A 93 -0.05 2.68 9.42
N GLU A 94 1.27 2.91 9.47
CA GLU A 94 2.09 3.04 10.68
C GLU A 94 2.19 4.49 11.21
N GLY A 95 1.36 5.41 10.71
CA GLY A 95 1.21 6.74 11.31
C GLY A 95 1.79 7.91 10.50
N ARG A 96 2.27 7.68 9.26
CA ARG A 96 2.55 8.78 8.34
C ARG A 96 1.28 9.57 8.08
N ARG A 97 1.24 10.87 8.41
CA ARG A 97 0.07 11.72 8.13
C ARG A 97 -0.15 11.78 6.62
N MET A 98 -1.31 11.28 6.18
CA MET A 98 -1.70 11.33 4.77
C MET A 98 -3.07 11.96 4.62
N ASN A 99 -3.08 13.19 4.13
CA ASN A 99 -4.30 13.93 3.82
C ASN A 99 -4.37 14.13 2.31
N LEU A 100 -5.22 13.37 1.63
CA LEU A 100 -5.34 13.43 0.17
C LEU A 100 -5.92 14.76 -0.35
N GLU A 101 -6.39 15.66 0.53
CA GLU A 101 -6.78 17.02 0.18
C GLU A 101 -5.60 18.01 0.26
N SER A 102 -4.45 17.58 0.78
CA SER A 102 -3.25 18.41 0.90
C SER A 102 -2.35 18.22 -0.31
N SER A 103 -2.01 19.33 -0.98
CA SER A 103 -1.05 19.35 -2.09
C SER A 103 0.29 18.71 -1.70
N ALA A 104 0.76 18.89 -0.46
CA ALA A 104 1.99 18.29 0.02
C ALA A 104 1.90 16.75 0.13
N SER A 105 0.76 16.23 0.58
CA SER A 105 0.53 14.77 0.62
C SER A 105 0.42 14.18 -0.79
N LEU A 106 -0.26 14.88 -1.70
CA LEU A 106 -0.37 14.46 -3.10
C LEU A 106 0.98 14.51 -3.81
N GLN A 107 1.80 15.53 -3.57
CA GLN A 107 3.16 15.63 -4.08
C GLN A 107 4.02 14.46 -3.59
N ALA A 108 3.97 14.15 -2.28
CA ALA A 108 4.71 13.03 -1.73
C ALA A 108 4.26 11.68 -2.32
N LEU A 109 2.95 11.48 -2.51
CA LEU A 109 2.40 10.29 -3.16
C LEU A 109 2.88 10.19 -4.62
N TRP A 110 2.85 11.30 -5.35
CA TRP A 110 3.33 11.37 -6.72
C TRP A 110 4.82 10.97 -6.83
N GLU A 111 5.67 11.61 -6.02
CA GLU A 111 7.12 11.39 -6.03
C GLU A 111 7.53 9.98 -5.61
N ASN A 112 6.88 9.43 -4.56
CA ASN A 112 7.31 8.19 -3.94
C ASN A 112 6.59 6.95 -4.50
N VAL A 113 5.47 7.11 -5.20
CA VAL A 113 4.66 5.98 -5.68
C VAL A 113 4.42 6.06 -7.17
N VAL A 114 3.91 7.19 -7.67
CA VAL A 114 3.52 7.30 -9.08
C VAL A 114 4.74 7.32 -9.99
N ILE A 115 5.73 8.15 -9.73
CA ILE A 115 6.96 8.19 -10.53
C ILE A 115 7.67 6.82 -10.56
N PRO A 116 7.90 6.13 -9.43
CA PRO A 116 8.43 4.76 -9.43
C PRO A 116 7.63 3.77 -10.27
N LEU A 117 6.29 3.84 -10.20
CA LEU A 117 5.41 2.98 -10.97
C LEU A 117 5.49 3.27 -12.47
N GLU A 118 5.49 4.54 -12.87
CA GLU A 118 5.65 4.94 -14.28
C GLU A 118 7.00 4.49 -14.85
N LEU A 119 8.07 4.65 -14.10
CA LEU A 119 9.41 4.20 -14.50
C LEU A 119 9.46 2.69 -14.65
N PHE A 120 8.89 1.95 -13.71
CA PHE A 120 8.77 0.50 -13.81
C PHE A 120 7.96 0.07 -15.05
N LEU A 121 6.81 0.70 -15.30
CA LEU A 121 5.95 0.37 -16.44
C LEU A 121 6.62 0.66 -17.79
N LYS A 122 7.43 1.72 -17.89
CA LYS A 122 8.24 1.99 -19.09
C LYS A 122 9.18 0.83 -19.38
N VAL A 123 9.98 0.43 -18.40
CA VAL A 123 10.90 -0.71 -18.52
C VAL A 123 10.15 -2.00 -18.84
N TRP A 124 9.03 -2.24 -18.16
CA TRP A 124 8.19 -3.43 -18.39
C TRP A 124 7.58 -3.47 -19.79
N SER A 125 7.18 -2.33 -20.34
CA SER A 125 6.60 -2.23 -21.68
C SER A 125 7.63 -2.35 -22.81
N GLU A 126 8.89 -2.04 -22.50
CA GLU A 126 10.02 -2.11 -23.44
C GLU A 126 10.64 -3.51 -23.52
N ASP A 127 10.25 -4.44 -22.64
CA ASP A 127 10.70 -5.85 -22.65
C ASP A 127 9.74 -6.71 -23.52
N PRO A 128 10.10 -7.07 -24.76
CA PRO A 128 9.25 -7.83 -25.65
C PRO A 128 9.50 -9.33 -25.43
N THR A 129 9.30 -9.84 -24.22
CA THR A 129 9.48 -11.28 -23.97
C THR A 129 8.16 -11.98 -23.62
N PRO A 130 7.57 -12.75 -24.56
CA PRO A 130 6.42 -13.60 -24.28
C PRO A 130 6.91 -14.92 -23.68
N THR A 131 7.13 -15.01 -22.37
CA THR A 131 7.26 -16.33 -21.70
C THR A 131 6.74 -16.32 -20.27
N ARG A 132 5.40 -16.20 -20.12
CA ARG A 132 4.74 -17.07 -19.15
C ARG A 132 4.75 -18.47 -19.74
N SER A 133 5.85 -19.19 -19.54
CA SER A 133 5.85 -20.64 -19.74
C SER A 133 4.79 -21.23 -18.80
N PRO A 134 3.82 -22.03 -19.28
CA PRO A 134 2.96 -22.76 -18.37
C PRO A 134 3.86 -23.76 -17.65
N ALA A 135 3.94 -23.63 -16.32
CA ALA A 135 4.57 -24.62 -15.47
C ALA A 135 3.95 -25.98 -15.81
N SER A 136 4.71 -26.79 -16.54
CA SER A 136 4.41 -28.19 -16.79
C SER A 136 4.89 -28.95 -15.56
N ARG A 137 3.97 -29.35 -14.70
CA ARG A 137 3.91 -30.66 -14.01
C ARG A 137 2.73 -30.71 -13.06
#